data_AF-A0A0F9VJK6-F1
#
_entry.id   AF-A0A0F9VJK6-F1
#
_cell.length_a   1.000
_cell.length_b   1.000
_cell.length_c   1.000
_cell.angle_alpha   90.00
_cell.angle_beta   90.00
_cell.angle_gamma   90.00
#
_symmetry.space_group_name_H-M   'P 1'
#
loop_
_entity.id
_entity.type
_entity.pdbx_description
1 polymer ?
#
loop_
_entity_poly.entity_id
_entity_poly.type
_entity_poly.pdbx_seq_one_letter_code
_entity_poly.pdbx_strand_id
1 'polypeptide(L)'
;MIGVSDLKRLTEFPGCPQVVWCFWWRGAMNENRTRSLEMMRANLQAPVIVVGAENINEYLVSGFPLHPAFEFLSDVHKSDYIRIYFLHHYGGGWHDIKPTNVSYNDAWRVFKNPEIYFCGKPEINGGAAEVYDGDGRYMPSLWGDLVATNRWLGRAGTPLSQLLYDSINSVLDESFRQLSKHPARSAYSHKNDKYNSKFLRRVFKLQYPLQWTLFGDLFHPLNYKYRSHFSRELPFDLVENLGFSYR
;
A
#
# COMPACT_ATOMS: atom_id res chain seq x y z
N MET A 1 -3.03 -22.73 -4.15
CA MET A 1 -2.62 -21.32 -3.96
C MET A 1 -3.03 -20.56 -5.20
N ILE A 2 -3.55 -19.33 -5.09
CA ILE A 2 -3.97 -18.55 -6.26
C ILE A 2 -2.72 -17.97 -6.90
N GLY A 3 -2.35 -18.45 -8.08
CA GLY A 3 -1.19 -17.98 -8.84
C GLY A 3 -1.56 -16.91 -9.87
N VAL A 4 -0.55 -16.39 -10.60
CA VAL A 4 -0.73 -15.36 -11.64
C VAL A 4 -1.73 -15.79 -12.74
N SER A 5 -1.77 -17.08 -13.09
CA SER A 5 -2.71 -17.60 -14.08
C SER A 5 -4.16 -17.63 -13.59
N ASP A 6 -4.38 -17.67 -12.28
CA ASP A 6 -5.72 -17.56 -11.67
C ASP A 6 -6.22 -16.11 -11.69
N LEU A 7 -5.33 -15.11 -11.58
CA LEU A 7 -5.72 -13.69 -11.59
C LEU A 7 -6.50 -13.30 -12.85
N LYS A 8 -6.08 -13.82 -14.01
CA LYS A 8 -6.79 -13.61 -15.28
C LYS A 8 -8.23 -14.12 -15.22
N ARG A 9 -8.47 -15.24 -14.53
CA ARG A 9 -9.81 -15.82 -14.36
C ARG A 9 -10.67 -15.04 -13.36
N LEU A 10 -10.04 -14.30 -12.45
CA LEU A 10 -10.70 -13.41 -11.51
C LEU A 10 -10.93 -12.00 -12.07
N THR A 11 -10.62 -11.74 -13.34
CA THR A 11 -10.71 -10.40 -13.95
C THR A 11 -12.03 -10.23 -14.70
N GLU A 12 -13.09 -9.84 -13.99
CA GLU A 12 -14.34 -9.37 -14.62
C GLU A 12 -14.19 -7.95 -15.18
N PHE A 13 -13.43 -7.10 -14.49
CA PHE A 13 -13.20 -5.70 -14.87
C PHE A 13 -11.79 -5.53 -15.43
N PRO A 14 -11.61 -4.96 -16.64
CA PRO A 14 -10.29 -4.87 -17.29
C PRO A 14 -9.22 -4.26 -16.38
N GLY A 15 -8.13 -4.98 -16.13
CA GLY A 15 -7.04 -4.52 -15.27
C GLY A 15 -7.36 -4.42 -13.77
N CYS A 16 -8.48 -4.97 -13.31
CA CYS A 16 -8.85 -4.99 -11.89
C CYS A 16 -9.37 -6.37 -11.49
N PRO A 17 -8.50 -7.36 -11.26
CA PRO A 17 -8.89 -8.68 -10.77
C PRO A 17 -9.59 -8.58 -9.41
N GLN A 18 -10.58 -9.43 -9.18
CA GLN A 18 -11.32 -9.55 -7.93
C GLN A 18 -10.49 -10.34 -6.92
N VAL A 19 -9.43 -9.72 -6.42
CA VAL A 19 -8.50 -10.26 -5.42
C VAL A 19 -8.10 -9.13 -4.46
N VAL A 20 -7.83 -9.46 -3.20
CA VAL A 20 -7.27 -8.52 -2.22
C VAL A 20 -5.88 -8.97 -1.81
N TRP A 21 -4.90 -8.13 -2.10
CA TRP A 21 -3.51 -8.27 -1.69
C TRP A 21 -3.32 -7.78 -0.26
N CYS A 22 -2.58 -8.57 0.49
CA CYS A 22 -2.08 -8.27 1.83
C CYS A 22 -0.57 -8.51 1.85
N PHE A 23 0.14 -7.88 2.78
CA PHE A 23 1.58 -8.01 2.88
C PHE A 23 2.03 -8.40 4.29
N TRP A 24 2.92 -9.39 4.35
CA TRP A 24 3.58 -9.83 5.58
C TRP A 24 4.95 -10.45 5.25
N TRP A 25 6.04 -9.76 5.59
CA TRP A 25 7.37 -10.13 5.08
C TRP A 25 8.15 -11.11 5.96
N ARG A 26 8.17 -10.88 7.28
CA ARG A 26 9.06 -11.59 8.20
C ARG A 26 8.34 -12.00 9.47
N GLY A 27 8.67 -13.20 9.94
CA GLY A 27 8.19 -13.76 11.21
C GLY A 27 6.76 -14.28 11.14
N ALA A 28 6.34 -15.00 12.18
CA ALA A 28 4.95 -15.40 12.33
C ALA A 28 4.09 -14.17 12.69
N MET A 29 2.86 -14.15 12.17
CA MET A 29 1.84 -13.22 12.66
C MET A 29 1.55 -13.51 14.13
N ASN A 30 1.40 -12.47 14.95
CA ASN A 30 0.88 -12.63 16.30
C ASN A 30 -0.61 -12.96 16.27
N GLU A 31 -1.17 -13.35 17.41
CA GLU A 31 -2.57 -13.77 17.52
C GLU A 31 -3.56 -12.71 17.00
N ASN A 32 -3.33 -11.43 17.34
CA ASN A 32 -4.18 -10.33 16.88
C ASN A 32 -4.15 -10.18 15.36
N ARG A 33 -2.98 -10.34 14.74
CA ARG A 33 -2.80 -10.23 13.28
C ARG A 33 -3.37 -11.45 12.56
N THR A 34 -3.16 -12.65 13.09
CA THR A 34 -3.74 -13.89 12.58
C THR A 34 -5.26 -13.82 12.60
N ARG A 35 -5.86 -13.42 13.74
CA ARG A 35 -7.30 -13.19 13.86
C ARG A 35 -7.81 -12.15 12.87
N SER A 36 -7.06 -11.05 12.68
CA SER A 36 -7.42 -10.02 11.70
C SER A 36 -7.50 -10.59 10.28
N LEU A 37 -6.53 -11.41 9.89
CA LEU A 37 -6.51 -12.08 8.58
C LEU A 37 -7.66 -13.08 8.40
N GLU A 38 -8.00 -13.84 9.44
CA GLU A 38 -9.13 -14.76 9.43
C GLU A 38 -10.46 -14.01 9.22
N MET A 39 -10.66 -12.90 9.93
CA MET A 39 -11.83 -12.04 9.74
C MET A 39 -11.90 -11.47 8.32
N MET A 40 -10.78 -10.98 7.79
CA MET A 40 -10.72 -10.50 6.40
C MET A 40 -11.14 -11.59 5.40
N ARG A 41 -10.63 -12.81 5.56
CA ARG A 41 -10.98 -13.95 4.69
C ARG A 41 -12.45 -14.34 4.80
N ALA A 42 -13.03 -14.24 6.00
CA ALA A 42 -14.45 -14.55 6.23
C ALA A 42 -15.39 -13.48 5.65
N ASN A 43 -15.00 -12.20 5.71
CA ASN A 43 -15.94 -11.09 5.52
C ASN A 43 -15.79 -10.37 4.17
N LEU A 44 -14.59 -10.27 3.60
CA LEU A 44 -14.38 -9.48 2.36
C LEU A 44 -15.10 -10.04 1.14
N GLN A 45 -15.48 -11.32 1.15
CA GLN A 45 -16.09 -12.02 0.02
C GLN A 45 -15.29 -11.90 -1.29
N ALA A 46 -13.98 -11.78 -1.16
CA ALA A 46 -13.01 -11.81 -2.25
C ALA A 46 -11.80 -12.63 -1.80
N PRO A 47 -11.11 -13.32 -2.72
CA PRO A 47 -9.87 -14.02 -2.38
C PRO A 47 -8.83 -13.07 -1.75
N VAL A 48 -8.32 -13.45 -0.58
CA VAL A 48 -7.28 -12.69 0.14
C VAL A 48 -5.94 -13.42 0.02
N ILE A 49 -4.98 -12.79 -0.66
CA ILE A 49 -3.64 -13.31 -0.86
C ILE A 49 -2.66 -12.52 0.01
N VAL A 50 -1.96 -13.23 0.90
CA VAL A 50 -0.86 -12.66 1.67
C VAL A 50 0.42 -12.91 0.91
N VAL A 51 1.13 -11.83 0.59
CA VAL A 51 2.43 -11.87 -0.07
C VAL A 51 3.53 -11.57 0.93
N GLY A 52 4.57 -12.39 0.88
CA GLY A 52 5.69 -12.41 1.81
C GLY A 52 6.98 -12.89 1.16
N ALA A 53 8.03 -13.06 1.97
CA ALA A 53 9.34 -13.46 1.48
C ALA A 53 9.33 -14.84 0.81
N GLU A 54 8.39 -15.71 1.21
CA GLU A 54 8.24 -17.08 0.75
C GLU A 54 7.61 -17.21 -0.64
N ASN A 55 6.76 -16.26 -1.05
CA ASN A 55 5.97 -16.39 -2.28
C ASN A 55 6.06 -15.18 -3.23
N ILE A 56 6.76 -14.10 -2.87
CA ILE A 56 6.84 -12.89 -3.71
C ILE A 56 7.35 -13.18 -5.13
N ASN A 57 8.28 -14.14 -5.28
CA ASN A 57 8.87 -14.50 -6.58
C ASN A 57 7.84 -15.07 -7.56
N GLU A 58 6.73 -15.63 -7.06
CA GLU A 58 5.64 -16.14 -7.89
C GLU A 58 4.83 -15.03 -8.58
N TYR A 59 4.93 -13.80 -8.07
CA TYR A 59 4.17 -12.63 -8.53
C TYR A 59 5.05 -11.56 -9.18
N LEU A 60 6.29 -11.89 -9.56
CA LEU A 60 7.12 -10.98 -10.34
C LEU A 60 6.77 -11.08 -11.83
N VAL A 61 6.50 -9.93 -12.45
CA VAL A 61 6.25 -9.85 -13.89
C VAL A 61 7.58 -9.95 -14.63
N SER A 62 7.60 -10.81 -15.66
CA SER A 62 8.77 -10.95 -16.54
C SER A 62 9.18 -9.60 -17.13
N GLY A 63 10.47 -9.27 -17.02
CA GLY A 63 11.01 -7.97 -17.45
C GLY A 63 10.87 -6.84 -16.43
N PHE A 64 10.17 -7.06 -15.32
CA PHE A 64 9.96 -6.06 -14.27
C PHE A 64 10.32 -6.64 -12.89
N PRO A 65 11.61 -6.90 -12.60
CA PRO A 65 12.02 -7.36 -11.29
C PRO A 65 11.74 -6.30 -10.21
N LEU A 66 11.83 -6.69 -8.93
CA LEU A 66 11.85 -5.73 -7.84
C LEU A 66 13.07 -4.81 -7.97
N HIS A 67 12.91 -3.55 -7.58
CA HIS A 67 14.01 -2.58 -7.58
C HIS A 67 15.20 -3.09 -6.74
N PRO A 68 16.46 -2.90 -7.16
CA PRO A 68 17.63 -3.38 -6.40
C PRO A 68 17.67 -2.89 -4.95
N ALA A 69 17.14 -1.70 -4.65
CA ALA A 69 17.04 -1.18 -3.29
C ALA A 69 16.12 -1.99 -2.36
N PHE A 70 15.25 -2.84 -2.91
CA PHE A 70 14.17 -3.50 -2.19
C PHE A 70 14.67 -4.34 -1.00
N GLU A 71 15.82 -4.99 -1.15
CA GLU A 71 16.42 -5.80 -0.09
C GLU A 71 16.73 -4.97 1.18
N PHE A 72 17.13 -3.70 1.01
CA PHE A 72 17.53 -2.80 2.08
C PHE A 72 16.34 -2.13 2.80
N LEU A 73 15.12 -2.28 2.28
CA LEU A 73 13.93 -1.64 2.82
C LEU A 73 13.49 -2.23 4.17
N SER A 74 12.81 -1.43 5.00
CA SER A 74 12.06 -1.96 6.14
C SER A 74 10.82 -2.69 5.64
N ASP A 75 10.21 -3.53 6.47
CA ASP A 75 9.02 -4.28 6.04
C ASP A 75 7.84 -3.33 5.72
N VAL A 76 7.74 -2.19 6.41
CA VAL A 76 6.79 -1.13 6.06
C VAL A 76 7.08 -0.57 4.66
N HIS A 77 8.31 -0.22 4.32
CA HIS A 77 8.61 0.30 2.97
C HIS A 77 8.57 -0.77 1.88
N LYS A 78 8.81 -2.04 2.22
CA LYS A 78 8.53 -3.15 1.29
C LYS A 78 7.03 -3.24 0.99
N SER A 79 6.18 -3.09 2.00
CA SER A 79 4.72 -3.02 1.85
C SER A 79 4.28 -1.87 0.94
N ASP A 80 4.89 -0.69 1.09
CA ASP A 80 4.66 0.48 0.24
C ASP A 80 5.11 0.24 -1.21
N TYR A 81 6.26 -0.41 -1.42
CA TYR A 81 6.70 -0.74 -2.77
C TYR A 81 5.80 -1.80 -3.42
N ILE A 82 5.49 -2.89 -2.71
CA ILE A 82 4.70 -4.01 -3.24
C ILE A 82 3.28 -3.60 -3.59
N ARG A 83 2.63 -2.74 -2.77
CA ARG A 83 1.29 -2.26 -3.11
C ARG A 83 1.25 -1.45 -4.41
N ILE A 84 2.28 -0.64 -4.66
CA ILE A 84 2.42 0.13 -5.90
C ILE A 84 2.73 -0.82 -7.06
N TYR A 85 3.67 -1.75 -6.88
CA TYR A 85 4.04 -2.74 -7.89
C TYR A 85 2.81 -3.56 -8.33
N PHE A 86 2.02 -4.07 -7.38
CA PHE A 86 0.80 -4.80 -7.69
C PHE A 86 -0.29 -3.92 -8.26
N LEU A 87 -0.49 -2.69 -7.79
CA LEU A 87 -1.42 -1.75 -8.42
C LEU A 87 -1.08 -1.56 -9.89
N HIS A 88 0.20 -1.37 -10.23
CA HIS A 88 0.63 -1.11 -11.59
C HIS A 88 0.50 -2.34 -12.50
N HIS A 89 0.96 -3.50 -12.03
CA HIS A 89 1.09 -4.71 -12.87
C HIS A 89 -0.15 -5.61 -12.88
N TYR A 90 -0.90 -5.66 -11.78
CA TYR A 90 -2.04 -6.57 -11.64
C TYR A 90 -3.36 -5.84 -11.37
N GLY A 91 -3.32 -4.75 -10.60
CA GLY A 91 -4.51 -4.10 -10.05
C GLY A 91 -5.13 -4.94 -8.93
N GLY A 92 -6.45 -4.79 -8.76
CA GLY A 92 -7.21 -5.46 -7.71
C GLY A 92 -7.21 -4.66 -6.42
N GLY A 93 -7.45 -5.33 -5.31
CA GLY A 93 -7.57 -4.73 -3.99
C GLY A 93 -6.27 -4.77 -3.20
N TRP A 94 -6.05 -3.77 -2.36
CA TRP A 94 -5.06 -3.78 -1.29
C TRP A 94 -5.74 -3.58 0.06
N HIS A 95 -5.27 -4.30 1.07
CA HIS A 95 -5.72 -4.09 2.43
C HIS A 95 -4.58 -4.37 3.41
N ASP A 96 -4.22 -3.38 4.24
CA ASP A 96 -3.35 -3.64 5.40
C ASP A 96 -4.05 -4.66 6.31
N ILE A 97 -3.36 -5.70 6.78
CA ILE A 97 -4.02 -6.77 7.57
C ILE A 97 -4.60 -6.17 8.87
N LYS A 98 -5.91 -5.95 8.88
CA LYS A 98 -6.69 -5.30 9.93
C LYS A 98 -8.06 -5.96 9.95
N PRO A 99 -8.68 -6.14 11.13
CA PRO A 99 -9.97 -6.80 11.19
C PRO A 99 -11.03 -5.93 10.49
N THR A 100 -11.99 -6.59 9.84
CA THR A 100 -13.06 -5.94 9.09
C THR A 100 -14.29 -6.84 9.02
N ASN A 101 -15.48 -6.23 9.03
CA ASN A 101 -16.77 -6.89 8.85
C ASN A 101 -17.46 -6.50 7.53
N VAL A 102 -16.79 -5.70 6.69
CA VAL A 102 -17.35 -5.31 5.40
C VAL A 102 -17.04 -6.34 4.31
N SER A 103 -17.94 -6.40 3.32
CA SER A 103 -17.76 -7.16 2.08
C SER A 103 -17.36 -6.23 0.95
N TYR A 104 -16.47 -6.71 0.07
CA TYR A 104 -16.09 -6.04 -1.17
C TYR A 104 -16.78 -6.65 -2.40
N ASN A 105 -17.66 -7.65 -2.24
CA ASN A 105 -18.30 -8.37 -3.35
C ASN A 105 -18.88 -7.44 -4.44
N ASP A 106 -19.54 -6.37 -4.00
CA ASP A 106 -20.14 -5.38 -4.90
C ASP A 106 -19.23 -4.17 -5.21
N ALA A 107 -18.14 -4.00 -4.47
CA ALA A 107 -17.28 -2.82 -4.55
C ALA A 107 -16.57 -2.68 -5.90
N TRP A 108 -16.26 -3.80 -6.57
CA TRP A 108 -15.66 -3.77 -7.91
C TRP A 108 -16.59 -3.21 -9.00
N ARG A 109 -17.91 -3.16 -8.78
CA ARG A 109 -18.88 -2.66 -9.79
C ARG A 109 -18.63 -1.21 -10.19
N VAL A 110 -17.95 -0.43 -9.34
CA VAL A 110 -17.49 0.93 -9.66
C VAL A 110 -16.65 0.96 -10.96
N PHE A 111 -15.88 -0.10 -11.24
CA PHE A 111 -15.02 -0.20 -12.42
C PHE A 111 -15.77 -0.52 -13.72
N LYS A 112 -17.11 -0.68 -13.67
CA LYS A 112 -17.96 -0.63 -14.88
C LYS A 112 -17.81 0.71 -15.59
N ASN A 113 -17.54 1.78 -14.85
CA ASN A 113 -17.13 3.05 -15.43
C ASN A 113 -15.63 2.97 -15.77
N PRO A 114 -15.24 3.03 -17.06
CA PRO A 114 -13.82 2.98 -17.46
C PRO A 114 -13.02 4.19 -16.99
N GLU A 115 -13.69 5.32 -16.70
CA GLU A 115 -13.05 6.53 -16.17
C GLU A 115 -12.62 6.39 -14.71
N ILE A 116 -13.07 5.36 -13.99
CA ILE A 116 -12.62 5.10 -12.62
C ILE A 116 -11.35 4.24 -12.65
N TYR A 117 -10.29 4.77 -12.07
CA TYR A 117 -8.99 4.12 -11.92
C TYR A 117 -8.82 3.51 -10.53
N PHE A 118 -9.48 4.09 -9.53
CA PHE A 118 -9.24 3.77 -8.13
C PHE A 118 -10.51 3.93 -7.30
N CYS A 119 -10.73 3.05 -6.33
CA CYS A 119 -11.82 3.12 -5.37
C CYS A 119 -11.26 2.86 -3.97
N GLY A 120 -11.32 3.84 -3.08
CA GLY A 120 -10.67 3.76 -1.78
C GLY A 120 -11.59 4.14 -0.63
N LYS A 121 -11.22 3.72 0.58
CA LYS A 121 -11.82 4.25 1.80
C LYS A 121 -11.59 5.78 1.82
N PRO A 122 -12.59 6.62 2.14
CA PRO A 122 -12.36 8.06 2.34
C PRO A 122 -11.26 8.30 3.38
N GLU A 123 -10.42 9.31 3.14
CA GLU A 123 -9.45 9.76 4.12
C GLU A 123 -10.14 10.48 5.30
N ILE A 124 -9.46 10.53 6.44
CA ILE A 124 -9.92 11.23 7.65
C ILE A 124 -9.06 12.46 7.94
N ASN A 125 -9.61 13.39 8.72
CA ASN A 125 -8.85 14.53 9.21
C ASN A 125 -7.60 14.05 9.98
N GLY A 126 -6.42 14.52 9.58
CA GLY A 126 -5.13 14.10 10.12
C GLY A 126 -4.59 12.76 9.57
N GLY A 127 -5.28 12.13 8.61
CA GLY A 127 -4.81 10.89 7.96
C GLY A 127 -3.90 11.13 6.76
N ALA A 128 -4.07 12.26 6.07
CA ALA A 128 -3.26 12.62 4.91
C ALA A 128 -1.80 12.94 5.30
N ALA A 129 -0.87 12.62 4.40
CA ALA A 129 0.56 12.88 4.58
C ALA A 129 0.85 14.39 4.55
N GLU A 130 1.79 14.85 5.37
CA GLU A 130 2.18 16.27 5.50
C GLU A 130 3.06 16.74 4.34
N VAL A 131 2.52 16.72 3.12
CA VAL A 131 3.21 17.09 1.88
C VAL A 131 2.42 18.12 1.08
N TYR A 132 3.13 18.79 0.18
CA TYR A 132 2.54 19.69 -0.81
C TYR A 132 2.53 19.01 -2.18
N ASP A 133 1.54 19.30 -3.02
CA ASP A 133 1.59 18.93 -4.42
C ASP A 133 2.39 19.93 -5.27
N GLY A 134 2.46 19.68 -6.58
CA GLY A 134 3.18 20.54 -7.53
C GLY A 134 2.62 21.95 -7.68
N ASP A 135 1.37 22.20 -7.24
CA ASP A 135 0.74 23.52 -7.26
C ASP A 135 0.88 24.23 -5.89
N GLY A 136 1.60 23.64 -4.94
CA GLY A 136 1.82 24.20 -3.61
C GLY A 136 0.61 24.04 -2.68
N ARG A 137 -0.32 23.12 -2.96
CA ARG A 137 -1.46 22.84 -2.07
C ARG A 137 -1.05 21.82 -1.01
N TYR A 138 -1.42 22.08 0.25
CA TYR A 138 -1.09 21.21 1.38
C TYR A 138 -2.11 20.05 1.48
N MET A 139 -1.65 18.80 1.33
CA MET A 139 -2.53 17.62 1.27
C MET A 139 -3.44 17.46 2.50
N PRO A 140 -2.97 17.73 3.75
CA PRO A 140 -3.83 17.66 4.92
C PRO A 140 -4.97 18.68 4.93
N SER A 141 -4.87 19.79 4.21
CA SER A 141 -6.01 20.73 4.05
C SER A 141 -7.06 20.23 3.05
N LEU A 142 -6.72 19.20 2.26
CA LEU A 142 -7.55 18.63 1.21
C LEU A 142 -8.04 17.22 1.54
N TRP A 143 -7.87 16.75 2.79
CA TRP A 143 -8.19 15.38 3.22
C TRP A 143 -9.60 14.92 2.82
N GLY A 144 -10.57 15.84 2.80
CA GLY A 144 -11.94 15.53 2.42
C GLY A 144 -12.08 15.00 1.00
N ASP A 145 -11.17 15.34 0.09
CA ASP A 145 -11.16 14.89 -1.31
C ASP A 145 -10.27 13.66 -1.56
N LEU A 146 -9.60 13.15 -0.52
CA LEU A 146 -8.65 12.06 -0.64
C LEU A 146 -9.27 10.72 -0.24
N VAL A 147 -8.73 9.65 -0.82
CA VAL A 147 -8.83 8.29 -0.26
C VAL A 147 -7.61 7.92 0.59
N ALA A 148 -7.82 7.07 1.57
CA ALA A 148 -6.79 6.58 2.48
C ALA A 148 -5.81 5.60 1.80
N THR A 149 -4.61 5.53 2.35
CA THR A 149 -3.49 4.72 1.82
C THR A 149 -3.62 3.21 2.08
N ASN A 150 -4.47 2.79 3.02
CA ASN A 150 -4.40 1.45 3.60
C ASN A 150 -5.42 0.44 3.09
N ARG A 151 -6.48 0.89 2.37
CA ARG A 151 -7.55 0.02 1.87
C ARG A 151 -8.12 0.61 0.58
N TRP A 152 -8.00 -0.12 -0.51
CA TRP A 152 -8.43 0.34 -1.83
C TRP A 152 -8.56 -0.79 -2.84
N LEU A 153 -9.24 -0.49 -3.94
CA LEU A 153 -9.26 -1.25 -5.19
C LEU A 153 -8.70 -0.35 -6.30
N GLY A 154 -7.98 -0.91 -7.25
CA GLY A 154 -7.36 -0.13 -8.31
C GLY A 154 -7.14 -0.89 -9.61
N ARG A 155 -7.16 -0.14 -10.71
CA ARG A 155 -6.92 -0.64 -12.06
C ARG A 155 -5.44 -0.55 -12.43
N ALA A 156 -4.90 -1.66 -12.92
CA ALA A 156 -3.58 -1.77 -13.55
C ALA A 156 -3.47 -0.93 -14.83
N GLY A 157 -2.24 -0.57 -15.17
CA GLY A 157 -1.92 0.11 -16.43
C GLY A 157 -2.63 1.47 -16.62
N THR A 158 -2.99 2.16 -15.54
CA THR A 158 -3.55 3.52 -15.62
C THR A 158 -2.44 4.56 -15.59
N PRO A 159 -2.67 5.79 -16.08
CA PRO A 159 -1.72 6.89 -15.92
C PRO A 159 -1.34 7.13 -14.44
N LEU A 160 -2.30 6.97 -13.52
CA LEU A 160 -2.06 7.03 -12.08
C LEU A 160 -1.07 5.96 -11.62
N SER A 161 -1.30 4.69 -11.96
CA SER A 161 -0.46 3.60 -11.47
C SER A 161 0.93 3.63 -12.08
N GLN A 162 1.06 4.05 -13.34
CA GLN A 162 2.35 4.30 -13.98
C GLN A 162 3.13 5.40 -13.24
N LEU A 163 2.53 6.56 -13.01
CA LEU A 163 3.21 7.66 -12.31
C LEU A 163 3.62 7.28 -10.88
N LEU A 164 2.78 6.54 -10.15
CA LEU A 164 3.14 6.02 -8.82
C LEU A 164 4.34 5.07 -8.90
N TYR A 165 4.33 4.15 -9.88
CA TYR A 165 5.41 3.18 -10.07
C TYR A 165 6.73 3.87 -10.46
N ASP A 166 6.70 4.83 -11.38
CA ASP A 166 7.87 5.60 -11.76
C ASP A 166 8.40 6.43 -10.58
N SER A 167 7.50 7.05 -9.82
CA SER A 167 7.88 7.89 -8.67
C SER A 167 8.55 7.09 -7.56
N ILE A 168 8.02 5.91 -7.21
CA ILE A 168 8.65 5.08 -6.17
C ILE A 168 10.02 4.58 -6.63
N ASN A 169 10.17 4.19 -7.91
CA ASN A 169 11.48 3.80 -8.44
C ASN A 169 12.46 4.97 -8.42
N SER A 170 12.06 6.17 -8.83
CA SER A 170 12.91 7.38 -8.75
C SER A 170 13.38 7.65 -7.32
N VAL A 171 12.49 7.55 -6.32
CA VAL A 171 12.86 7.70 -4.92
C VAL A 171 13.88 6.64 -4.48
N LEU A 172 13.73 5.40 -4.94
CA LEU A 172 14.64 4.32 -4.61
C LEU A 172 15.98 4.43 -5.34
N ASP A 173 16.02 4.93 -6.58
CA ASP A 173 17.24 5.24 -7.33
C ASP A 173 18.05 6.32 -6.61
N GLU A 174 17.40 7.44 -6.26
CA GLU A 174 18.02 8.56 -5.53
C GLU A 174 18.53 8.12 -4.14
N SER A 175 17.79 7.22 -3.49
CA SER A 175 18.09 6.73 -2.15
C SER A 175 19.03 5.51 -2.13
N PHE A 176 19.32 4.88 -3.27
CA PHE A 176 19.96 3.57 -3.35
C PHE A 176 21.29 3.54 -2.56
N ARG A 177 22.18 4.49 -2.84
CA ARG A 177 23.48 4.61 -2.16
C ARG A 177 23.34 4.74 -0.64
N GLN A 178 22.35 5.47 -0.16
CA GLN A 178 22.13 5.64 1.28
C GLN A 178 21.49 4.40 1.91
N LEU A 179 20.53 3.77 1.22
CA LEU A 179 19.91 2.53 1.65
C LEU A 179 20.92 1.39 1.77
N SER A 180 21.83 1.24 0.81
CA SER A 180 22.87 0.21 0.88
C SER A 180 23.84 0.42 2.05
N LYS A 181 24.14 1.67 2.41
CA LYS A 181 25.01 2.01 3.56
C LYS A 181 24.27 1.93 4.90
N HIS A 182 22.98 2.25 4.89
CA HIS A 182 22.13 2.37 6.07
C HIS A 182 20.82 1.60 5.86
N PRO A 183 20.89 0.26 5.70
CA PRO A 183 19.70 -0.55 5.46
C PRO A 183 18.81 -0.58 6.70
N ALA A 184 17.56 -1.01 6.51
CA ALA A 184 16.64 -1.18 7.62
C ALA A 184 17.18 -2.19 8.64
N ARG A 185 17.07 -1.85 9.91
CA ARG A 185 17.47 -2.71 11.04
C ARG A 185 16.30 -3.42 11.70
N SER A 186 15.07 -2.99 11.37
CA SER A 186 13.83 -3.51 11.90
C SER A 186 12.71 -3.37 10.85
N ALA A 187 11.61 -4.11 11.07
CA ALA A 187 10.40 -4.01 10.25
C ALA A 187 9.84 -2.58 10.14
N TYR A 188 10.13 -1.73 11.14
CA TYR A 188 9.60 -0.38 11.28
C TYR A 188 10.64 0.73 11.08
N SER A 189 11.84 0.42 10.58
CA SER A 189 12.88 1.44 10.38
C SER A 189 12.39 2.54 9.45
N HIS A 190 12.51 3.80 9.89
CA HIS A 190 12.14 5.00 9.14
C HIS A 190 13.05 6.17 9.53
N LYS A 191 13.08 7.20 8.68
CA LYS A 191 13.81 8.44 8.90
C LYS A 191 13.27 9.11 10.16
N ASN A 192 14.18 9.51 11.05
CA ASN A 192 13.88 10.10 12.35
C ASN A 192 13.24 9.17 13.41
N ASP A 193 13.39 7.85 13.30
CA ASP A 193 12.90 6.90 14.31
C ASP A 193 13.22 7.34 15.75
N LYS A 194 12.19 7.82 16.46
CA LYS A 194 12.28 8.42 17.81
C LYS A 194 12.54 7.36 18.89
N TYR A 195 12.41 6.07 18.57
CA TYR A 195 12.67 4.96 19.49
C TYR A 195 14.16 4.73 19.78
N ASN A 196 15.04 5.44 19.08
CA ASN A 196 16.43 5.58 19.50
C ASN A 196 16.58 6.90 20.26
N SER A 197 16.93 6.81 21.53
CA SER A 197 17.21 8.00 22.36
C SER A 197 18.09 8.99 21.59
N LYS A 198 17.90 10.30 21.78
CA LYS A 198 18.76 11.34 21.15
C LYS A 198 20.26 11.02 21.30
N PHE A 199 20.63 10.35 22.40
CA PHE A 199 21.95 9.81 22.67
C PHE A 199 22.35 8.70 21.68
N LEU A 200 21.54 7.65 21.51
CA LEU A 200 21.79 6.58 20.55
C LEU A 200 21.83 7.07 19.10
N ARG A 201 21.00 8.06 18.73
CA ARG A 201 21.04 8.66 17.38
C ARG A 201 22.36 9.37 17.09
N ARG A 202 22.95 10.01 18.11
CA ARG A 202 24.24 10.73 18.03
C ARG A 202 25.44 9.79 18.09
N VAL A 203 25.35 8.70 18.85
CA VAL A 203 26.42 7.70 19.00
C VAL A 203 26.44 6.68 17.85
N PHE A 204 25.27 6.20 17.40
CA PHE A 204 25.16 5.09 16.43
C PHE A 204 24.80 5.51 15.00
N LYS A 205 24.62 6.82 14.72
CA LYS A 205 24.31 7.35 13.38
C LYS A 205 23.22 6.54 12.67
N LEU A 206 22.06 6.38 13.32
CA LEU A 206 20.91 5.75 12.68
C LEU A 206 20.42 6.65 11.54
N GLN A 207 20.64 6.20 10.30
CA GLN A 207 20.61 7.01 9.07
C GLN A 207 19.70 6.40 7.98
N TYR A 208 18.76 5.53 8.36
CA TYR A 208 17.81 4.98 7.41
C TYR A 208 17.09 6.14 6.66
N PRO A 209 17.15 6.20 5.32
CA PRO A 209 16.90 7.45 4.60
C PRO A 209 15.43 7.73 4.27
N LEU A 210 14.55 6.72 4.30
CA LEU A 210 13.15 6.88 3.86
C LEU A 210 12.22 7.26 5.01
N GLN A 211 11.32 8.21 4.74
CA GLN A 211 10.27 8.65 5.67
C GLN A 211 9.22 7.57 5.88
N TRP A 212 8.61 7.55 7.06
CA TRP A 212 7.51 6.63 7.38
C TRP A 212 6.34 6.73 6.40
N THR A 213 6.07 7.92 5.90
CA THR A 213 4.91 8.23 5.05
C THR A 213 5.18 8.01 3.56
N LEU A 214 6.24 7.29 3.17
CA LEU A 214 6.69 7.15 1.78
C LEU A 214 5.56 6.95 0.76
N PHE A 215 4.68 5.96 0.96
CA PHE A 215 3.55 5.79 0.04
C PHE A 215 2.59 6.99 0.07
N GLY A 216 2.24 7.52 1.24
CA GLY A 216 1.37 8.69 1.38
C GLY A 216 1.95 9.97 0.75
N ASP A 217 3.27 10.16 0.83
CA ASP A 217 3.98 11.31 0.26
C ASP A 217 3.87 11.31 -1.28
N LEU A 218 3.88 10.13 -1.91
CA LEU A 218 3.70 9.96 -3.35
C LEU A 218 2.21 9.93 -3.75
N PHE A 219 1.40 9.25 -2.94
CA PHE A 219 0.01 8.92 -3.26
C PHE A 219 -0.93 10.09 -3.09
N HIS A 220 -0.88 10.86 -2.00
CA HIS A 220 -1.88 11.92 -1.76
C HIS A 220 -1.86 13.04 -2.83
N PRO A 221 -0.68 13.54 -3.28
CA PRO A 221 -0.64 14.49 -4.39
C PRO A 221 -1.26 13.94 -5.68
N LEU A 222 -0.99 12.68 -6.01
CA LEU A 222 -1.53 12.03 -7.22
C LEU A 222 -3.02 11.69 -7.08
N ASN A 223 -3.45 11.28 -5.89
CA ASN A 223 -4.84 11.06 -5.50
C ASN A 223 -5.66 12.34 -5.72
N TYR A 224 -5.16 13.50 -5.28
CA TYR A 224 -5.81 14.79 -5.55
C TYR A 224 -5.77 15.17 -7.04
N LYS A 225 -4.62 15.00 -7.70
CA LYS A 225 -4.45 15.31 -9.14
C LYS A 225 -5.44 14.52 -10.00
N TYR A 226 -5.64 13.24 -9.70
CA TYR A 226 -6.51 12.32 -10.43
C TYR A 226 -7.90 12.16 -9.79
N ARG A 227 -8.31 13.02 -8.84
CA ARG A 227 -9.52 12.83 -8.02
C ARG A 227 -10.82 12.60 -8.81
N SER A 228 -10.93 13.07 -10.06
CA SER A 228 -12.06 12.79 -10.96
C SER A 228 -12.17 11.32 -11.37
N HIS A 229 -11.06 10.58 -11.29
CA HIS A 229 -10.95 9.14 -11.58
C HIS A 229 -11.00 8.28 -10.30
N PHE A 230 -11.24 8.90 -9.14
CA PHE A 230 -11.33 8.23 -7.86
C PHE A 230 -12.79 8.11 -7.42
N SER A 231 -13.14 6.93 -6.92
CA SER A 231 -14.35 6.72 -6.13
C SER A 231 -13.98 6.59 -4.64
N ARG A 232 -14.85 7.14 -3.79
CA ARG A 232 -14.77 7.05 -2.33
C ARG A 232 -15.80 6.07 -1.75
N GLU A 233 -16.34 5.19 -2.59
CA GLU A 233 -17.46 4.28 -2.27
C GLU A 233 -17.00 2.92 -1.71
N LEU A 234 -15.70 2.72 -1.46
CA LEU A 234 -15.23 1.46 -0.90
C LEU A 234 -15.89 1.22 0.46
N PRO A 235 -16.54 0.07 0.70
CA PRO A 235 -17.07 -0.26 2.01
C PRO A 235 -15.97 -0.23 3.08
N PHE A 236 -16.27 0.32 4.26
CA PHE A 236 -15.35 0.36 5.39
C PHE A 236 -16.09 0.30 6.72
N ASP A 237 -15.42 -0.23 7.75
CA ASP A 237 -15.96 -0.27 9.10
C ASP A 237 -15.97 1.14 9.71
N LEU A 238 -17.08 1.55 10.33
CA LEU A 238 -17.21 2.84 11.01
C LEU A 238 -16.36 2.92 12.28
N VAL A 239 -16.15 1.79 12.95
CA VAL A 239 -15.25 1.67 14.10
C VAL A 239 -13.90 1.16 13.60
N GLU A 240 -12.85 1.94 13.82
CA GLU A 240 -11.52 1.54 13.37
C GLU A 240 -11.10 0.21 14.02
N ASN A 241 -10.68 -0.74 13.19
CA ASN A 241 -10.27 -2.08 13.61
C ASN A 241 -11.35 -2.81 14.45
N LEU A 242 -12.62 -2.46 14.29
CA LEU A 242 -13.75 -3.00 15.05
C LEU A 242 -13.56 -2.88 16.58
N GLY A 243 -12.73 -1.94 17.04
CA GLY A 243 -12.40 -1.77 18.45
C GLY A 243 -11.33 -2.73 19.00
N PHE A 244 -10.74 -3.60 18.18
CA PHE A 244 -9.66 -4.51 18.60
C PHE A 244 -8.28 -3.87 18.48
N SER A 245 -7.35 -4.28 19.37
CA SER A 245 -5.92 -4.12 19.10
C SER A 245 -5.52 -5.05 17.95
N TYR A 246 -4.82 -4.51 16.96
CA TYR A 246 -4.23 -5.26 15.85
C TYR A 246 -2.70 -5.35 15.95
N ARG A 247 -2.13 -4.69 16.97
CA ARG A 247 -0.73 -4.79 17.37
C ARG A 247 -0.58 -5.90 18.38
#